data_AF-A0A927M349-F1
#
_entry.id   AF-A0A927M349-F1
#
_cell.length_a   1.000
_cell.length_b   1.000
_cell.length_c   1.000
_cell.angle_alpha   90.00
_cell.angle_beta   90.00
_cell.angle_gamma   90.00
#
_symmetry.space_group_name_H-M   'P 1'
#
loop_
_entity.id
_entity.type
_entity.pdbx_description
1 polymer ?
#
loop_
_entity_poly.entity_id
_entity_poly.type
_entity_poly.pdbx_seq_one_letter_code
_entity_poly.pdbx_strand_id
1 'polypeptide(L)'
;MSIWKQARSTQMGGPWLTYADPAEAGWSAEKLQEAKQVFDEIGSAALLIVDRGAVAAAWGNVTVPYRCHSLRKSLLSALYGIHTKLSNIDINRTLSELRIDDAPPLTEQERQAKVVHLLKARSGIYHEAASETAAMKNNRPARGSHAPDTFWYYNNWDFNALESIFERAVDSTVFEEFEQRLAIPLHMEDFSPALHTQMVKQGQFSIHGARHYRLSARDLARFGLLYLQGGRFGDQQLIPDDWIRESTSPHSIMEPLGAGYGYLWWIPLDAKWRELGMYEARGVGGQCVTILPKEDLVIVHRADTDSGRHVNGRQVLRLYQLILEAKAGAPAIQAPPELIPLEMDTGEMQFMLHHYRSFHLKARALEMIEEKHWLEPLSASNSSSPKDLLVRIVHRDAIALDILQSQIPPAETAAEWEQASRLSSADVSRLWLRRYMEQRERLYSILQRLSTQDWERTYLWNGREISVKTYFLTNVLLDYQLSEPLLRFFQAHKDAEAH
;
A
#
# COMPACT_ATOMS: atom_id res chain seq x y z
N MET A 1 1.13 18.50 -30.63
CA MET A 1 0.95 18.08 -29.23
C MET A 1 2.30 18.25 -28.54
N SER A 2 2.38 18.84 -27.34
CA SER A 2 3.67 18.91 -26.62
C SER A 2 4.23 17.49 -26.47
N ILE A 3 5.52 17.28 -26.77
CA ILE A 3 6.20 15.99 -26.62
C ILE A 3 6.00 15.37 -25.23
N TRP A 4 5.83 16.21 -24.20
CA TRP A 4 5.58 15.79 -22.82
C TRP A 4 4.16 15.30 -22.57
N LYS A 5 3.18 15.71 -23.40
CA LYS A 5 1.83 15.10 -23.36
C LYS A 5 1.89 13.64 -23.80
N GLN A 6 2.80 13.27 -24.70
CA GLN A 6 2.96 11.90 -25.16
C GLN A 6 3.52 10.99 -24.06
N ALA A 7 4.57 11.42 -23.36
CA ALA A 7 5.13 10.69 -22.20
C ALA A 7 4.09 10.44 -21.08
N ARG A 8 3.28 11.46 -20.77
CA ARG A 8 2.16 11.31 -19.81
C ARG A 8 1.09 10.35 -20.30
N SER A 9 0.80 10.34 -21.61
CA SER A 9 -0.19 9.42 -22.19
C SER A 9 0.29 7.97 -22.26
N THR A 10 1.61 7.75 -22.37
CA THR A 10 2.18 6.40 -22.47
C THR A 10 2.25 5.65 -21.13
N GLN A 11 2.13 6.32 -19.98
CA GLN A 11 2.00 5.66 -18.66
C GLN A 11 0.59 5.12 -18.38
N MET A 12 -0.33 5.27 -19.32
CA MET A 12 -1.75 4.98 -19.10
C MET A 12 -2.02 3.53 -19.48
N GLY A 13 -2.13 2.66 -18.48
CA GLY A 13 -2.46 1.24 -18.66
C GLY A 13 -1.28 0.32 -19.01
N GLY A 14 -0.04 0.80 -18.90
CA GLY A 14 1.18 0.05 -19.17
C GLY A 14 2.18 0.00 -18.00
N PRO A 15 3.28 -0.75 -18.14
CA PRO A 15 4.37 -0.70 -17.16
C PRO A 15 4.96 0.71 -17.10
N TRP A 16 5.65 1.02 -16.01
CA TRP A 16 6.43 2.24 -15.93
C TRP A 16 7.41 2.33 -17.10
N LEU A 17 7.38 3.44 -17.82
CA LEU A 17 8.44 3.79 -18.78
C LEU A 17 9.50 4.68 -18.11
N THR A 18 10.75 4.45 -18.48
CA THR A 18 11.93 5.23 -18.07
C THR A 18 12.60 5.86 -19.29
N TYR A 19 13.31 6.97 -19.09
CA TYR A 19 14.17 7.51 -20.14
C TYR A 19 15.30 6.52 -20.45
N ALA A 20 15.52 6.24 -21.74
CA ALA A 20 16.65 5.41 -22.18
C ALA A 20 17.98 6.09 -21.83
N ASP A 21 18.06 7.39 -22.06
CA ASP A 21 19.10 8.27 -21.55
C ASP A 21 18.46 9.47 -20.80
N PRO A 22 18.54 9.52 -19.46
CA PRO A 22 18.05 10.65 -18.68
C PRO A 22 18.63 12.02 -19.11
N ALA A 23 19.81 12.05 -19.72
CA ALA A 23 20.42 13.29 -20.22
C ALA A 23 19.61 13.92 -21.35
N GLU A 24 18.93 13.13 -22.18
CA GLU A 24 18.00 13.62 -23.21
C GLU A 24 16.77 14.32 -22.59
N ALA A 25 16.46 14.00 -21.33
CA ALA A 25 15.47 14.70 -20.53
C ALA A 25 16.07 15.84 -19.68
N GLY A 26 17.35 16.16 -19.83
CA GLY A 26 18.01 17.24 -19.08
C GLY A 26 18.42 16.85 -17.66
N TRP A 27 18.64 15.56 -17.40
CA TRP A 27 19.22 15.08 -16.15
C TRP A 27 20.74 14.91 -16.26
N SER A 28 21.47 15.42 -15.27
CA SER A 28 22.91 15.17 -15.14
C SER A 28 23.15 13.81 -14.50
N ALA A 29 23.77 12.89 -15.26
CA ALA A 29 24.13 11.56 -14.75
C ALA A 29 25.08 11.61 -13.55
N GLU A 30 26.05 12.53 -13.56
CA GLU A 30 27.00 12.75 -12.46
C GLU A 30 26.27 13.15 -11.17
N LYS A 31 25.38 14.16 -11.25
CA LYS A 31 24.63 14.61 -10.08
C LYS A 31 23.56 13.63 -9.61
N LEU A 32 22.97 12.85 -10.53
CA LEU A 32 22.11 11.72 -10.15
C LEU A 32 22.90 10.68 -9.36
N GLN A 33 24.16 10.42 -9.73
CA GLN A 33 25.04 9.53 -8.98
C GLN A 33 25.37 10.08 -7.59
N GLU A 34 25.63 11.38 -7.44
CA GLU A 34 25.80 12.03 -6.13
C GLU A 34 24.54 11.89 -5.26
N ALA A 35 23.36 12.13 -5.83
CA ALA A 35 22.09 11.93 -5.14
C ALA A 35 21.90 10.46 -4.74
N LYS A 36 22.27 9.51 -5.60
CA LYS A 36 22.21 8.08 -5.29
C LYS A 36 23.14 7.70 -4.13
N GLN A 37 24.36 8.26 -4.08
CA GLN A 37 25.28 8.02 -2.96
C GLN A 37 24.64 8.43 -1.63
N VAL A 38 24.01 9.61 -1.57
CA VAL A 38 23.28 10.04 -0.37
C VAL A 38 22.10 9.13 -0.06
N PHE A 39 21.36 8.66 -1.07
CA PHE A 39 20.30 7.66 -0.89
C PHE A 39 20.82 6.37 -0.22
N ASP A 40 21.97 5.86 -0.69
CA ASP A 40 22.59 4.66 -0.13
C ASP A 40 23.09 4.90 1.31
N GLU A 41 23.75 6.04 1.56
CA GLU A 41 24.32 6.42 2.86
C GLU A 41 23.25 6.56 3.96
N ILE A 42 22.10 7.13 3.63
CA ILE A 42 21.03 7.35 4.61
C ILE A 42 20.18 6.08 4.85
N GLY A 43 20.50 4.97 4.17
CA GLY A 43 19.86 3.68 4.38
C GLY A 43 18.42 3.60 3.87
N SER A 44 18.10 4.37 2.82
CA SER A 44 16.80 4.35 2.16
C SER A 44 16.52 2.97 1.53
N ALA A 45 15.24 2.58 1.48
CA ALA A 45 14.84 1.28 0.97
C ALA A 45 14.45 1.30 -0.51
N ALA A 46 13.77 2.37 -0.92
CA ALA A 46 13.42 2.60 -2.32
C ALA A 46 13.23 4.08 -2.61
N LEU A 47 13.60 4.51 -3.81
CA LEU A 47 13.31 5.83 -4.32
C LEU A 47 12.94 5.76 -5.80
N LEU A 48 11.85 6.43 -6.18
CA LEU A 48 11.40 6.53 -7.56
C LEU A 48 11.18 8.01 -7.91
N ILE A 49 11.83 8.46 -8.98
CA ILE A 49 11.75 9.84 -9.50
C ILE A 49 10.98 9.78 -10.81
N VAL A 50 9.81 10.40 -10.85
CA VAL A 50 8.99 10.52 -12.05
C VAL A 50 8.99 11.97 -12.49
N ASP A 51 9.47 12.20 -13.71
CA ASP A 51 9.66 13.50 -14.32
C ASP A 51 8.87 13.57 -15.63
N ARG A 52 7.96 14.54 -15.73
CA ARG A 52 7.09 14.73 -16.91
C ARG A 52 6.36 13.46 -17.33
N GLY A 53 6.02 12.62 -16.35
CA GLY A 53 5.33 11.36 -16.54
C GLY A 53 6.23 10.20 -16.96
N ALA A 54 7.56 10.27 -16.92
CA ALA A 54 8.42 9.10 -17.09
C ALA A 54 9.45 8.98 -15.97
N VAL A 55 9.92 7.77 -15.70
CA VAL A 55 10.91 7.53 -14.64
C VAL A 55 12.25 8.12 -15.07
N ALA A 56 12.80 9.02 -14.25
CA ALA A 56 14.16 9.55 -14.41
C ALA A 56 15.19 8.68 -13.68
N ALA A 57 14.80 8.10 -12.55
CA ALA A 57 15.62 7.16 -11.80
C ALA A 57 14.77 6.31 -10.86
N ALA A 58 15.19 5.05 -10.67
CA ALA A 58 14.63 4.09 -9.75
C ALA A 58 15.79 3.46 -8.96
N TRP A 59 15.78 3.62 -7.63
CA TRP A 59 16.84 3.10 -6.75
C TRP A 59 16.25 2.22 -5.65
N GLY A 60 16.96 1.16 -5.29
CA GLY A 60 16.49 0.18 -4.30
C GLY A 60 15.28 -0.63 -4.77
N ASN A 61 14.53 -1.18 -3.82
CA ASN A 61 13.46 -2.13 -4.10
C ASN A 61 12.13 -1.42 -4.36
N VAL A 62 11.99 -0.80 -5.54
CA VAL A 62 10.83 0.02 -5.91
C VAL A 62 9.52 -0.77 -6.07
N THR A 63 9.61 -2.10 -6.16
CA THR A 63 8.50 -3.06 -6.30
C THR A 63 7.95 -3.54 -4.96
N VAL A 64 8.73 -3.43 -3.86
CA VAL A 64 8.38 -3.99 -2.55
C VAL A 64 7.29 -3.15 -1.85
N PRO A 65 6.18 -3.77 -1.42
CA PRO A 65 5.14 -3.07 -0.65
C PRO A 65 5.54 -2.81 0.81
N TYR A 66 6.09 -1.62 1.08
CA TYR A 66 6.42 -1.18 2.44
C TYR A 66 5.20 -0.61 3.18
N ARG A 67 5.25 -0.58 4.51
CA ARG A 67 4.25 0.13 5.34
C ARG A 67 4.15 1.61 4.94
N CYS A 68 2.92 2.09 4.71
CA CYS A 68 2.70 3.49 4.37
C CYS A 68 2.71 4.42 5.60
N HIS A 69 2.44 3.90 6.80
CA HIS A 69 2.23 4.71 8.00
C HIS A 69 1.24 5.86 7.73
N SER A 70 1.51 7.08 8.19
CA SER A 70 0.62 8.24 8.02
C SER A 70 0.44 8.75 6.59
N LEU A 71 1.29 8.37 5.64
CA LEU A 71 1.13 8.75 4.23
C LEU A 71 -0.22 8.28 3.66
N ARG A 72 -0.77 7.19 4.21
CA ARG A 72 -2.10 6.66 3.85
C ARG A 72 -3.25 7.68 3.99
N LYS A 73 -3.10 8.69 4.85
CA LYS A 73 -4.13 9.71 5.07
C LYS A 73 -4.37 10.55 3.83
N SER A 74 -3.34 10.78 3.03
CA SER A 74 -3.50 11.48 1.75
C SER A 74 -4.25 10.63 0.71
N LEU A 75 -4.16 9.29 0.80
CA LEU A 75 -5.01 8.37 0.01
C LEU A 75 -6.48 8.52 0.43
N LEU A 76 -6.76 8.61 1.74
CA LEU A 76 -8.11 8.88 2.25
C LEU A 76 -8.65 10.23 1.75
N SER A 77 -7.81 11.26 1.70
CA SER A 77 -8.19 12.58 1.14
C SER A 77 -8.67 12.47 -0.31
N ALA A 78 -7.98 11.67 -1.13
CA ALA A 78 -8.41 11.43 -2.52
C ALA A 78 -9.81 10.79 -2.60
N LEU A 79 -10.07 9.79 -1.76
CA LEU A 79 -11.38 9.13 -1.69
C LEU A 79 -12.48 10.11 -1.26
N TYR A 80 -12.22 10.97 -0.27
CA TYR A 80 -13.15 12.04 0.09
C TYR A 80 -13.47 12.95 -1.09
N GLY A 81 -12.47 13.31 -1.91
CA GLY A 81 -12.70 14.12 -3.12
C GLY A 81 -13.59 13.43 -4.14
N ILE A 82 -13.36 12.15 -4.38
CA ILE A 82 -14.20 11.31 -5.26
C ILE A 82 -15.65 11.29 -4.73
N HIS A 83 -15.84 10.98 -3.45
CA HIS A 83 -17.18 10.81 -2.89
C HIS A 83 -17.92 12.11 -2.59
N THR A 84 -17.21 13.23 -2.45
CA THR A 84 -17.83 14.57 -2.44
C THR A 84 -18.40 14.89 -3.81
N LYS A 85 -17.68 14.56 -4.90
CA LYS A 85 -18.18 14.73 -6.27
C LYS A 85 -19.38 13.84 -6.58
N LEU A 86 -19.35 12.61 -6.09
CA LEU A 86 -20.48 11.67 -6.20
C LEU A 86 -21.66 12.04 -5.30
N SER A 87 -21.54 13.07 -4.46
CA SER A 87 -22.55 13.51 -3.48
C SER A 87 -22.89 12.46 -2.40
N ASN A 88 -22.01 11.48 -2.19
CA ASN A 88 -22.14 10.51 -1.09
C ASN A 88 -21.74 11.12 0.25
N ILE A 89 -20.84 12.11 0.23
CA ILE A 89 -20.30 12.77 1.42
C ILE A 89 -20.42 14.29 1.27
N ASP A 90 -21.01 14.94 2.27
CA ASP A 90 -20.93 16.39 2.46
C ASP A 90 -19.98 16.70 3.61
N ILE A 91 -18.83 17.31 3.29
CA ILE A 91 -17.79 17.62 4.26
C ILE A 91 -18.15 18.77 5.22
N ASN A 92 -19.23 19.50 4.95
CA ASN A 92 -19.70 20.59 5.79
C ASN A 92 -20.65 20.15 6.90
N ARG A 93 -21.08 18.89 6.89
CA ARG A 93 -21.90 18.31 7.96
C ARG A 93 -21.12 18.18 9.25
N THR A 94 -21.81 18.45 10.34
CA THR A 94 -21.33 18.28 11.71
C THR A 94 -21.32 16.81 12.11
N LEU A 95 -20.50 16.47 13.10
CA LEU A 95 -20.50 15.15 13.72
C LEU A 95 -21.87 14.83 14.34
N SER A 96 -22.57 15.82 14.90
CA SER A 96 -23.94 15.68 15.40
C SER A 96 -24.92 15.22 14.31
N GLU A 97 -24.94 15.92 13.17
CA GLU A 97 -25.81 15.56 12.03
C GLU A 97 -25.50 14.18 11.47
N LEU A 98 -24.23 13.75 11.53
CA LEU A 98 -23.77 12.44 11.09
C LEU A 98 -23.91 11.36 12.16
N ARG A 99 -24.34 11.71 13.38
CA ARG A 99 -24.40 10.79 14.53
C ARG A 99 -23.07 10.07 14.75
N ILE A 100 -21.98 10.83 14.72
CA ILE A 100 -20.63 10.35 15.06
C ILE A 100 -20.41 10.63 16.54
N ASP A 101 -19.88 9.62 17.22
CA ASP A 101 -19.60 9.65 18.66
C ASP A 101 -18.40 8.73 18.93
N ASP A 102 -17.97 8.68 20.19
CA ASP A 102 -16.86 7.84 20.63
C ASP A 102 -17.08 7.30 22.06
N ALA A 103 -16.08 6.59 22.60
CA ALA A 103 -16.04 6.16 23.98
C ALA A 103 -14.72 6.66 24.64
N PRO A 104 -14.77 7.68 25.52
CA PRO A 104 -15.95 8.33 26.10
C PRO A 104 -16.76 9.15 25.07
N PRO A 105 -18.05 9.44 25.32
CA PRO A 105 -18.87 10.22 24.39
C PRO A 105 -18.34 11.63 24.16
N LEU A 106 -18.53 12.14 22.95
CA LEU A 106 -18.23 13.52 22.58
C LEU A 106 -19.10 14.50 23.39
N THR A 107 -18.52 15.64 23.76
CA THR A 107 -19.25 16.76 24.37
C THR A 107 -20.12 17.46 23.32
N GLU A 108 -21.07 18.29 23.77
CA GLU A 108 -21.90 19.08 22.85
C GLU A 108 -21.07 19.97 21.94
N GLN A 109 -19.99 20.56 22.44
CA GLN A 109 -19.07 21.39 21.66
C GLN A 109 -18.29 20.57 20.61
N GLU A 110 -17.80 19.39 20.97
CA GLU A 110 -17.07 18.51 20.06
C GLU A 110 -17.97 18.01 18.92
N ARG A 111 -19.26 17.77 19.18
CA ARG A 111 -20.23 17.36 18.15
C ARG A 111 -20.48 18.43 17.08
N GLN A 112 -20.13 19.69 17.34
CA GLN A 112 -20.23 20.78 16.35
C GLN A 112 -19.07 20.79 15.34
N ALA A 113 -18.03 19.97 15.54
CA ALA A 113 -16.99 19.80 14.54
C ALA A 113 -17.58 19.29 13.23
N LYS A 114 -17.07 19.79 12.09
CA LYS A 114 -17.44 19.35 10.76
C LYS A 114 -16.42 18.36 10.22
N VAL A 115 -16.82 17.52 9.27
CA VAL A 115 -15.90 16.60 8.57
C VAL A 115 -14.68 17.35 7.99
N VAL A 116 -14.90 18.54 7.43
CA VAL A 116 -13.81 19.39 6.91
C VAL A 116 -12.83 19.85 8.01
N HIS A 117 -13.27 20.01 9.26
CA HIS A 117 -12.37 20.32 10.37
C HIS A 117 -11.45 19.13 10.68
N LEU A 118 -11.95 17.90 10.59
CA LEU A 118 -11.15 16.69 10.76
C LEU A 118 -10.13 16.54 9.62
N LEU A 119 -10.53 16.82 8.37
CA LEU A 119 -9.62 16.81 7.21
C LEU A 119 -8.42 17.76 7.40
N LYS A 120 -8.67 18.89 8.06
CA LYS A 120 -7.66 19.92 8.39
C LYS A 120 -6.87 19.63 9.68
N ALA A 121 -7.22 18.57 10.42
CA ALA A 121 -6.71 18.27 11.77
C ALA A 121 -6.98 19.41 12.79
N ARG A 122 -8.20 19.94 12.77
CA ARG A 122 -8.68 21.06 13.58
C ARG A 122 -10.01 20.76 14.26
N SER A 123 -10.33 19.49 14.53
CA SER A 123 -11.65 19.13 15.09
C SER A 123 -11.90 19.69 16.50
N GLY A 124 -10.84 19.93 17.28
CA GLY A 124 -10.93 20.23 18.71
C GLY A 124 -11.17 19.00 19.60
N ILE A 125 -11.12 17.79 19.03
CA ILE A 125 -11.37 16.52 19.74
C ILE A 125 -10.04 15.87 20.09
N TYR A 126 -9.73 15.74 21.38
CA TYR A 126 -8.43 15.26 21.86
C TYR A 126 -8.52 13.91 22.56
N HIS A 127 -9.29 12.99 21.98
CA HIS A 127 -9.36 11.61 22.46
C HIS A 127 -8.08 10.84 22.10
N GLU A 128 -7.85 9.76 22.84
CA GLU A 128 -6.80 8.80 22.50
C GLU A 128 -7.20 8.04 21.24
N ALA A 129 -6.22 7.61 20.45
CA ALA A 129 -6.50 6.97 19.17
C ALA A 129 -5.51 5.86 18.83
N ALA A 130 -6.00 4.91 18.03
CA ALA A 130 -5.14 3.89 17.47
C ALA A 130 -4.00 4.50 16.64
N SER A 131 -2.81 3.89 16.74
CA SER A 131 -1.60 4.24 16.00
C SER A 131 -0.95 5.59 16.33
N GLU A 132 -1.23 6.19 17.50
CA GLU A 132 -0.52 7.39 17.97
C GLU A 132 0.97 7.14 18.24
N THR A 133 1.82 8.09 17.81
CA THR A 133 3.24 8.12 18.21
C THR A 133 3.38 8.66 19.64
N ALA A 134 4.52 8.40 20.29
CA ALA A 134 4.81 8.97 21.61
C ALA A 134 4.75 10.51 21.61
N ALA A 135 5.24 11.14 20.54
CA ALA A 135 5.18 12.60 20.39
C ALA A 135 3.74 13.13 20.31
N MET A 136 2.82 12.40 19.66
CA MET A 136 1.41 12.78 19.62
C MET A 136 0.82 12.72 21.04
N LYS A 137 0.99 11.59 21.74
CA LYS A 137 0.49 11.43 23.11
C LYS A 137 0.99 12.52 24.06
N ASN A 138 2.28 12.84 23.99
CA ASN A 138 2.91 13.84 24.88
C ASN A 138 2.51 15.28 24.57
N ASN A 139 2.13 15.58 23.31
CA ASN A 139 1.74 16.93 22.89
C ASN A 139 0.22 17.09 22.75
N ARG A 140 -0.57 16.08 23.16
CA ARG A 140 -2.02 16.11 23.06
C ARG A 140 -2.58 17.23 23.94
N PRO A 141 -3.35 18.17 23.39
CA PRO A 141 -3.97 19.21 24.20
C PRO A 141 -4.97 18.62 25.21
N ALA A 142 -5.22 19.36 26.29
CA ALA A 142 -6.27 18.98 27.23
C ALA A 142 -7.64 19.00 26.54
N ARG A 143 -8.50 18.00 26.81
CA ARG A 143 -9.85 17.94 26.26
C ARG A 143 -10.65 19.21 26.59
N GLY A 144 -11.34 19.78 25.61
CA GLY A 144 -12.11 21.02 25.76
C GLY A 144 -11.28 22.32 25.76
N SER A 145 -9.97 22.25 25.56
CA SER A 145 -9.10 23.44 25.53
C SER A 145 -9.33 24.36 24.33
N HIS A 146 -9.87 23.84 23.22
CA HIS A 146 -10.10 24.60 21.99
C HIS A 146 -11.42 24.19 21.35
N ALA A 147 -12.11 25.16 20.75
CA ALA A 147 -13.30 24.91 19.96
C ALA A 147 -12.94 24.30 18.59
N PRO A 148 -13.89 23.66 17.89
CA PRO A 148 -13.67 23.21 16.53
C PRO A 148 -13.21 24.34 15.61
N ASP A 149 -12.28 24.01 14.71
CA ASP A 149 -11.64 24.88 13.72
C ASP A 149 -10.84 26.07 14.29
N THR A 150 -10.51 26.11 15.59
CA THR A 150 -9.70 27.20 16.17
C THR A 150 -8.24 26.84 16.40
N PHE A 151 -7.91 25.54 16.56
CA PHE A 151 -6.57 25.08 16.85
C PHE A 151 -6.21 23.84 16.02
N TRP A 152 -4.97 23.82 15.52
CA TRP A 152 -4.45 22.66 14.80
C TRP A 152 -3.69 21.74 15.74
N TYR A 153 -3.98 20.45 15.65
CA TYR A 153 -3.22 19.40 16.31
C TYR A 153 -3.24 18.16 15.43
N TYR A 154 -2.07 17.59 15.11
CA TYR A 154 -1.98 16.38 14.31
C TYR A 154 -2.59 15.19 15.05
N ASN A 155 -3.86 14.92 14.79
CA ASN A 155 -4.69 14.07 15.62
C ASN A 155 -5.07 12.76 14.92
N ASN A 156 -4.59 11.61 15.41
CA ASN A 156 -5.01 10.33 14.83
C ASN A 156 -6.49 10.02 15.07
N TRP A 157 -7.12 10.62 16.07
CA TRP A 157 -8.55 10.46 16.25
C TRP A 157 -9.31 11.01 15.04
N ASP A 158 -9.01 12.25 14.60
CA ASP A 158 -9.63 12.86 13.41
C ASP A 158 -9.53 11.94 12.19
N PHE A 159 -8.34 11.38 11.97
CA PHE A 159 -8.07 10.56 10.79
C PHE A 159 -8.78 9.20 10.84
N ASN A 160 -8.87 8.57 12.00
CA ASN A 160 -9.59 7.30 12.15
C ASN A 160 -11.11 7.49 12.16
N ALA A 161 -11.59 8.61 12.71
CA ALA A 161 -13.00 9.00 12.67
C ALA A 161 -13.44 9.30 11.23
N LEU A 162 -12.60 9.97 10.44
CA LEU A 162 -12.82 10.17 9.00
C LEU A 162 -13.01 8.83 8.27
N GLU A 163 -12.19 7.82 8.53
CA GLU A 163 -12.40 6.50 7.93
C GLU A 163 -13.76 5.90 8.32
N SER A 164 -14.16 6.04 9.58
CA SER A 164 -15.45 5.52 10.05
C SER A 164 -16.64 6.28 9.45
N ILE A 165 -16.51 7.60 9.28
CA ILE A 165 -17.48 8.47 8.60
C ILE A 165 -17.60 8.05 7.14
N PHE A 166 -16.47 7.85 6.48
CA PHE A 166 -16.41 7.44 5.08
C PHE A 166 -17.15 6.12 4.87
N GLU A 167 -16.83 5.08 5.63
CA GLU A 167 -17.44 3.75 5.44
C GLU A 167 -18.93 3.77 5.74
N ARG A 168 -19.39 4.52 6.75
CA ARG A 168 -20.82 4.68 7.03
C ARG A 168 -21.57 5.45 5.94
N ALA A 169 -20.92 6.42 5.30
CA ALA A 169 -21.56 7.24 4.27
C ALA A 169 -21.61 6.54 2.91
N VAL A 170 -20.59 5.72 2.61
CA VAL A 170 -20.43 5.04 1.32
C VAL A 170 -21.01 3.62 1.33
N ASP A 171 -21.18 3.01 2.51
CA ASP A 171 -21.58 1.61 2.68
C ASP A 171 -20.60 0.62 2.01
N SER A 172 -19.31 0.96 2.07
CA SER A 172 -18.19 0.15 1.61
C SER A 172 -16.94 0.50 2.41
N THR A 173 -15.95 -0.40 2.46
CA THR A 173 -14.71 -0.16 3.20
C THR A 173 -13.80 0.83 2.47
N VAL A 174 -12.95 1.54 3.22
CA VAL A 174 -11.91 2.41 2.60
C VAL A 174 -10.95 1.61 1.72
N PHE A 175 -10.76 0.31 2.02
CA PHE A 175 -9.90 -0.58 1.24
C PHE A 175 -10.51 -0.94 -0.12
N GLU A 176 -11.79 -1.30 -0.15
CA GLU A 176 -12.52 -1.59 -1.39
C GLU A 176 -12.62 -0.35 -2.28
N GLU A 177 -12.97 0.81 -1.72
CA GLU A 177 -13.03 2.05 -2.52
C GLU A 177 -11.63 2.49 -2.99
N PHE A 178 -10.57 2.29 -2.19
CA PHE A 178 -9.20 2.50 -2.67
C PHE A 178 -8.88 1.60 -3.86
N GLU A 179 -9.19 0.31 -3.79
CA GLU A 179 -8.94 -0.62 -4.88
C GLU A 179 -9.71 -0.23 -6.15
N GLN A 180 -11.03 -0.07 -6.03
CA GLN A 180 -11.93 0.14 -7.17
C GLN A 180 -11.78 1.52 -7.82
N ARG A 181 -11.48 2.56 -7.02
CA ARG A 181 -11.43 3.95 -7.52
C ARG A 181 -10.02 4.45 -7.81
N LEU A 182 -9.01 3.86 -7.19
CA LEU A 182 -7.62 4.31 -7.34
C LEU A 182 -6.72 3.18 -7.85
N ALA A 183 -6.61 2.05 -7.15
CA ALA A 183 -5.60 1.04 -7.50
C ALA A 183 -5.82 0.44 -8.90
N ILE A 184 -7.03 -0.03 -9.20
CA ILE A 184 -7.39 -0.61 -10.49
C ILE A 184 -7.33 0.46 -11.61
N PRO A 185 -7.97 1.65 -11.48
CA PRO A 185 -7.92 2.66 -12.53
C PRO A 185 -6.53 3.22 -12.80
N LEU A 186 -5.66 3.28 -11.78
CA LEU A 186 -4.28 3.72 -11.95
C LEU A 186 -3.35 2.61 -12.42
N HIS A 187 -3.83 1.37 -12.51
CA HIS A 187 -3.04 0.18 -12.83
C HIS A 187 -1.88 -0.04 -11.86
N MET A 188 -2.15 0.08 -10.55
CA MET A 188 -1.18 -0.32 -9.52
C MET A 188 -0.79 -1.79 -9.73
N GLU A 189 0.51 -2.06 -9.81
CA GLU A 189 1.09 -3.34 -10.23
C GLU A 189 1.39 -4.26 -9.03
N ASP A 190 1.69 -3.67 -7.86
CA ASP A 190 2.21 -4.40 -6.71
C ASP A 190 1.18 -4.53 -5.58
N PHE A 191 0.17 -3.65 -5.56
CA PHE A 191 -0.89 -3.65 -4.57
C PHE A 191 -1.76 -4.91 -4.67
N SER A 192 -2.13 -5.45 -3.51
CA SER A 192 -3.01 -6.60 -3.38
C SER A 192 -3.79 -6.41 -2.08
N PRO A 193 -5.12 -6.21 -2.13
CA PRO A 193 -5.91 -5.89 -0.95
C PRO A 193 -5.73 -6.90 0.19
N ALA A 194 -5.71 -8.19 -0.15
CA ALA A 194 -5.61 -9.28 0.83
C ALA A 194 -4.30 -9.27 1.64
N LEU A 195 -3.20 -8.79 1.05
CA LEU A 195 -1.88 -8.79 1.70
C LEU A 195 -1.50 -7.44 2.27
N HIS A 196 -2.03 -6.38 1.68
CA HIS A 196 -1.51 -5.03 1.88
C HIS A 196 -2.47 -4.13 2.63
N THR A 197 -3.59 -4.65 3.13
CA THR A 197 -4.54 -3.92 3.95
C THR A 197 -4.64 -4.54 5.35
N GLN A 198 -4.75 -3.69 6.37
CA GLN A 198 -4.91 -4.14 7.75
C GLN A 198 -5.71 -3.12 8.55
N MET A 199 -6.75 -3.57 9.24
CA MET A 199 -7.45 -2.75 10.23
C MET A 199 -6.85 -2.98 11.62
N VAL A 200 -6.46 -1.90 12.30
CA VAL A 200 -5.99 -1.93 13.68
C VAL A 200 -7.04 -1.26 14.56
N LYS A 201 -7.72 -2.05 15.40
CA LYS A 201 -8.66 -1.54 16.42
C LYS A 201 -7.95 -1.42 17.77
N GLN A 202 -8.25 -0.35 18.51
CA GLN A 202 -7.89 -0.24 19.92
C GLN A 202 -9.12 0.22 20.70
N GLY A 203 -10.09 -0.70 20.83
CA GLY A 203 -11.42 -0.40 21.40
C GLY A 203 -11.43 0.09 22.84
N GLN A 204 -10.29 0.02 23.55
CA GLN A 204 -10.11 0.62 24.87
C GLN A 204 -9.86 2.14 24.84
N PHE A 205 -9.51 2.71 23.70
CA PHE A 205 -9.14 4.13 23.55
C PHE A 205 -10.15 4.91 22.71
N SER A 206 -10.63 4.31 21.62
CA SER A 206 -11.65 4.87 20.74
C SER A 206 -12.33 3.76 19.94
N ILE A 207 -13.58 3.98 19.55
CA ILE A 207 -14.33 3.09 18.65
C ILE A 207 -13.83 3.18 17.20
N HIS A 208 -13.07 4.24 16.88
CA HIS A 208 -12.54 4.50 15.55
C HIS A 208 -11.18 3.80 15.34
N GLY A 209 -11.22 2.65 14.66
CA GLY A 209 -10.03 1.91 14.24
C GLY A 209 -9.26 2.61 13.11
N ALA A 210 -8.02 2.18 12.90
CA ALA A 210 -7.11 2.74 11.89
C ALA A 210 -6.92 1.74 10.73
N ARG A 211 -7.10 2.18 9.48
CA ARG A 211 -6.91 1.35 8.26
C ARG A 211 -5.54 1.59 7.66
N HIS A 212 -4.68 0.58 7.73
CA HIS A 212 -3.29 0.62 7.26
C HIS A 212 -3.13 0.01 5.88
N TYR A 213 -2.19 0.58 5.13
CA TYR A 213 -1.84 0.17 3.77
C TYR A 213 -0.36 -0.19 3.68
N ARG A 214 -0.04 -1.14 2.81
CA ARG A 214 1.29 -1.34 2.24
C ARG A 214 1.21 -1.05 0.75
N LEU A 215 2.17 -0.31 0.21
CA LEU A 215 2.22 0.03 -1.21
C LEU A 215 3.67 0.03 -1.65
N SER A 216 3.95 -0.19 -2.92
CA SER A 216 5.31 -0.08 -3.47
C SER A 216 5.66 1.38 -3.77
N ALA A 217 6.92 1.66 -4.14
CA ALA A 217 7.28 3.00 -4.60
C ALA A 217 6.62 3.32 -5.95
N ARG A 218 6.53 2.33 -6.84
CA ARG A 218 5.87 2.45 -8.16
C ARG A 218 4.38 2.75 -8.06
N ASP A 219 3.66 2.07 -7.18
CA ASP A 219 2.23 2.30 -7.01
C ASP A 219 1.93 3.66 -6.40
N LEU A 220 2.72 4.07 -5.40
CA LEU A 220 2.63 5.42 -4.85
C LEU A 220 2.96 6.51 -5.86
N ALA A 221 3.87 6.26 -6.80
CA ALA A 221 4.21 7.24 -7.82
C ALA A 221 3.05 7.46 -8.80
N ARG A 222 2.22 6.45 -9.06
CA ARG A 222 0.98 6.62 -9.85
C ARG A 222 -0.01 7.52 -9.12
N PHE A 223 -0.15 7.34 -7.82
CA PHE A 223 -0.95 8.23 -6.98
C PHE A 223 -0.40 9.67 -6.98
N GLY A 224 0.91 9.84 -6.85
CA GLY A 224 1.55 11.16 -6.95
C GLY A 224 1.34 11.81 -8.33
N LEU A 225 1.45 11.02 -9.41
CA LEU A 225 1.24 11.48 -10.77
C LEU A 225 -0.23 11.89 -11.01
N LEU A 226 -1.20 11.18 -10.44
CA LEU A 226 -2.60 11.57 -10.45
C LEU A 226 -2.80 12.97 -9.83
N TYR A 227 -2.18 13.23 -8.69
CA TYR A 227 -2.22 14.56 -8.06
C TYR A 227 -1.51 15.63 -8.88
N LEU A 228 -0.32 15.33 -9.41
CA LEU A 228 0.42 16.22 -10.29
C LEU A 228 -0.38 16.61 -11.54
N GLN A 229 -1.22 15.70 -12.04
CA GLN A 229 -2.09 15.91 -13.20
C GLN A 229 -3.47 16.48 -12.84
N GLY A 230 -3.65 17.04 -11.63
CA GLY A 230 -4.92 17.65 -11.23
C GLY A 230 -6.06 16.63 -11.14
N GLY A 231 -5.76 15.40 -10.73
CA GLY A 231 -6.75 14.33 -10.54
C GLY A 231 -7.16 13.62 -11.83
N ARG A 232 -6.46 13.89 -12.94
CA ARG A 232 -6.69 13.26 -14.24
C ARG A 232 -5.74 12.07 -14.45
N PHE A 233 -6.29 10.98 -14.94
CA PHE A 233 -5.55 9.83 -15.45
C PHE A 233 -6.04 9.55 -16.87
N GLY A 234 -5.26 9.95 -17.86
CA GLY A 234 -5.69 10.00 -19.26
C GLY A 234 -6.88 10.88 -19.49
N ASP A 235 -7.89 10.34 -20.17
CA ASP A 235 -9.09 11.11 -20.46
C ASP A 235 -10.07 11.12 -19.27
N GLN A 236 -9.79 10.32 -18.23
CA GLN A 236 -10.65 10.21 -17.05
C GLN A 236 -10.24 11.20 -15.96
N GLN A 237 -11.22 11.95 -15.46
CA GLN A 237 -11.07 12.76 -14.25
C GLN A 237 -11.48 11.90 -13.05
N LEU A 238 -10.51 11.32 -12.35
CA LEU A 238 -10.77 10.44 -11.20
C LEU A 238 -11.06 11.26 -9.94
N ILE A 239 -10.20 12.24 -9.62
CA ILE A 239 -10.40 13.15 -8.48
C ILE A 239 -10.72 14.53 -9.04
N PRO A 240 -11.70 15.28 -8.52
CA PRO A 240 -11.96 16.65 -8.98
C PRO A 240 -10.74 17.56 -8.85
N ASP A 241 -10.45 18.34 -9.89
CA ASP A 241 -9.30 19.26 -9.93
C ASP A 241 -9.37 20.37 -8.86
N ASP A 242 -10.59 20.84 -8.55
CA ASP A 242 -10.84 21.75 -7.42
C ASP A 242 -10.53 21.09 -6.07
N TRP A 243 -10.85 19.81 -5.89
CA TRP A 243 -10.45 19.05 -4.70
C TRP A 243 -8.93 18.95 -4.58
N ILE A 244 -8.20 18.70 -5.68
CA ILE A 244 -6.73 18.65 -5.64
C ILE A 244 -6.17 19.99 -5.15
N ARG A 245 -6.62 21.12 -5.70
CA ARG A 245 -6.17 22.45 -5.26
C ARG A 245 -6.50 22.73 -3.80
N GLU A 246 -7.74 22.44 -3.40
CA GLU A 246 -8.22 22.74 -2.06
C GLU A 246 -7.53 21.86 -1.01
N SER A 247 -7.39 20.56 -1.29
CA SER A 247 -6.76 19.58 -0.39
C SER A 247 -5.26 19.82 -0.19
N THR A 248 -4.60 20.44 -1.17
CA THR A 248 -3.15 20.76 -1.12
C THR A 248 -2.88 22.23 -0.77
N SER A 249 -3.91 23.01 -0.42
CA SER A 249 -3.75 24.37 0.09
C SER A 249 -3.50 24.38 1.61
N PRO A 250 -2.69 25.32 2.13
CA PRO A 250 -2.40 25.40 3.56
C PRO A 250 -3.58 26.02 4.34
N HIS A 251 -4.41 25.16 4.94
CA HIS A 251 -5.54 25.55 5.80
C HIS A 251 -5.14 25.75 7.26
N SER A 252 -4.15 24.98 7.71
CA SER A 252 -3.51 25.16 9.01
C SER A 252 -2.06 25.58 8.79
N ILE A 253 -1.62 26.60 9.52
CA ILE A 253 -0.25 27.13 9.43
C ILE A 253 0.43 26.95 10.78
N MET A 254 1.61 26.34 10.76
CA MET A 254 2.44 26.09 11.93
C MET A 254 3.76 26.83 11.75
N GLU A 255 3.75 28.15 11.97
CA GLU A 255 4.91 29.03 11.77
C GLU A 255 6.20 28.50 12.44
N PRO A 256 6.18 28.04 13.73
CA PRO A 256 7.41 27.55 14.37
C PRO A 256 8.01 26.29 13.71
N LEU A 257 7.19 25.55 12.95
CA LEU A 257 7.58 24.32 12.26
C LEU A 257 7.83 24.54 10.77
N GLY A 258 7.60 25.76 10.25
CA GLY A 258 7.74 26.06 8.82
C GLY A 258 6.87 25.16 7.94
N ALA A 259 5.70 24.76 8.43
CA ALA A 259 4.82 23.79 7.76
C ALA A 259 3.36 24.24 7.81
N GLY A 260 2.66 23.98 6.71
CA GLY A 260 1.22 24.06 6.57
C GLY A 260 0.62 22.67 6.43
N TYR A 261 -0.69 22.60 6.64
CA TYR A 261 -1.46 21.36 6.50
C TYR A 261 -2.77 21.65 5.76
N GLY A 262 -3.05 20.85 4.74
CA GLY A 262 -4.25 20.90 3.92
C GLY A 262 -5.27 19.84 4.35
N TYR A 263 -5.99 19.26 3.39
CA TYR A 263 -6.87 18.12 3.65
C TYR A 263 -6.02 16.86 3.63
N LEU A 264 -5.40 16.56 4.78
CA LEU A 264 -4.50 15.42 4.98
C LEU A 264 -3.21 15.46 4.14
N TRP A 265 -2.75 16.65 3.76
CA TRP A 265 -1.51 16.89 3.02
C TRP A 265 -0.59 17.83 3.79
N TRP A 266 0.72 17.57 3.76
CA TRP A 266 1.73 18.48 4.29
C TRP A 266 2.18 19.48 3.22
N ILE A 267 2.28 20.74 3.58
CA ILE A 267 2.75 21.82 2.71
C ILE A 267 3.95 22.49 3.38
N PRO A 268 5.18 22.39 2.86
CA PRO A 268 6.30 23.18 3.37
C PRO A 268 6.03 24.69 3.21
N LEU A 269 6.41 25.47 4.22
CA LEU A 269 6.36 26.94 4.18
C LEU A 269 7.74 27.57 3.98
N ASP A 270 8.81 26.78 4.07
CA ASP A 270 10.13 27.20 3.63
C ASP A 270 10.08 27.74 2.20
N ALA A 271 10.71 28.90 1.98
CA ALA A 271 10.57 29.68 0.75
C ALA A 271 10.94 28.87 -0.50
N LYS A 272 12.04 28.11 -0.44
CA LYS A 272 12.52 27.30 -1.58
C LYS A 272 11.49 26.28 -2.02
N TRP A 273 10.95 25.51 -1.08
CA TRP A 273 9.99 24.44 -1.41
C TRP A 273 8.60 24.99 -1.74
N ARG A 274 8.18 26.05 -1.05
CA ARG A 274 6.92 26.75 -1.33
C ARG A 274 6.93 27.37 -2.73
N GLU A 275 8.05 27.94 -3.15
CA GLU A 275 8.21 28.48 -4.50
C GLU A 275 8.04 27.41 -5.56
N LEU A 276 8.42 26.15 -5.32
CA LEU A 276 8.19 25.03 -6.24
C LEU A 276 6.75 24.49 -6.22
N GLY A 277 5.90 25.01 -5.31
CA GLY A 277 4.56 24.50 -5.08
C GLY A 277 4.53 23.12 -4.42
N MET A 278 5.58 22.77 -3.67
CA MET A 278 5.72 21.45 -3.08
C MET A 278 4.57 21.12 -2.13
N TYR A 279 4.08 19.89 -2.19
CA TYR A 279 3.22 19.29 -1.16
C TYR A 279 3.47 17.78 -1.08
N GLU A 280 3.22 17.20 0.10
CA GLU A 280 3.70 15.86 0.41
C GLU A 280 2.72 15.05 1.28
N ALA A 281 2.58 13.78 0.94
CA ALA A 281 2.03 12.78 1.84
C ALA A 281 3.18 12.23 2.67
N ARG A 282 3.16 12.37 3.99
CA ARG A 282 4.27 11.98 4.88
C ARG A 282 3.86 10.91 5.90
N GLY A 283 4.73 9.92 6.07
CA GLY A 283 4.64 8.86 7.06
C GLY A 283 5.87 8.81 7.97
N VAL A 284 5.70 8.24 9.17
CA VAL A 284 6.83 8.06 10.10
C VAL A 284 7.91 7.19 9.48
N GLY A 285 9.17 7.45 9.85
CA GLY A 285 10.34 6.74 9.33
C GLY A 285 10.79 7.18 7.94
N GLY A 286 10.21 8.24 7.39
CA GLY A 286 10.64 8.84 6.13
C GLY A 286 9.84 8.39 4.91
N GLN A 287 8.62 7.87 5.08
CA GLN A 287 7.77 7.54 3.92
C GLN A 287 7.23 8.83 3.29
N CYS A 288 7.48 9.07 2.00
CA CYS A 288 7.01 10.27 1.32
C CYS A 288 6.48 9.96 -0.09
N VAL A 289 5.36 10.58 -0.46
CA VAL A 289 5.05 10.94 -1.86
C VAL A 289 5.12 12.46 -1.93
N THR A 290 6.09 12.97 -2.68
CA THR A 290 6.37 14.39 -2.84
C THR A 290 6.03 14.81 -4.25
N ILE A 291 5.23 15.87 -4.38
CA ILE A 291 4.84 16.43 -5.66
C ILE A 291 5.38 17.86 -5.76
N LEU A 292 6.02 18.17 -6.88
CA LEU A 292 6.60 19.47 -7.21
C LEU A 292 6.00 19.92 -8.55
N PRO A 293 4.81 20.56 -8.54
CA PRO A 293 4.08 20.88 -9.76
C PRO A 293 4.85 21.76 -10.74
N LYS A 294 5.63 22.73 -10.23
CA LYS A 294 6.42 23.63 -11.10
C LYS A 294 7.58 22.93 -11.80
N GLU A 295 8.00 21.77 -11.30
CA GLU A 295 9.06 20.95 -11.87
C GLU A 295 8.52 19.76 -12.68
N ASP A 296 7.20 19.58 -12.73
CA ASP A 296 6.53 18.40 -13.29
C ASP A 296 7.08 17.09 -12.72
N LEU A 297 7.33 17.08 -11.40
CA LEU A 297 8.12 16.06 -10.72
C LEU A 297 7.33 15.41 -9.57
N VAL A 298 7.42 14.09 -9.48
CA VAL A 298 6.97 13.29 -8.35
C VAL A 298 8.16 12.49 -7.82
N ILE A 299 8.40 12.55 -6.52
CA ILE A 299 9.44 11.77 -5.85
C ILE A 299 8.76 10.89 -4.80
N VAL A 300 8.95 9.58 -4.90
CA VAL A 300 8.52 8.65 -3.86
C VAL A 300 9.76 8.15 -3.13
N HIS A 301 9.79 8.31 -1.81
CA HIS A 301 10.87 7.83 -0.96
C HIS A 301 10.30 6.87 0.09
N ARG A 302 10.89 5.67 0.21
CA ARG A 302 10.49 4.63 1.14
C ARG A 302 11.65 4.24 2.05
N ALA A 303 11.32 3.96 3.31
CA ALA A 303 12.23 3.35 4.27
C ALA A 303 11.69 1.99 4.73
N ASP A 304 12.60 1.09 5.10
CA ASP A 304 12.25 -0.25 5.59
C ASP A 304 11.99 -0.24 7.10
N THR A 305 10.88 0.39 7.49
CA THR A 305 10.47 0.45 8.90
C THR A 305 10.09 -0.91 9.47
N ASP A 306 9.89 -1.94 8.64
CA ASP A 306 9.64 -3.31 9.09
C ASP A 306 10.91 -3.94 9.67
N SER A 307 12.08 -3.56 9.15
CA SER A 307 13.39 -3.90 9.72
C SER A 307 13.86 -2.91 10.81
N GLY A 308 12.99 -1.99 11.25
CA GLY A 308 13.36 -0.93 12.20
C GLY A 308 14.22 0.20 11.62
N ARG A 309 14.36 0.31 10.29
CA ARG A 309 15.09 1.42 9.66
C ARG A 309 14.22 2.67 9.55
N HIS A 310 14.82 3.81 9.86
CA HIS A 310 14.17 5.12 9.78
C HIS A 310 15.11 6.13 9.11
N VAL A 311 14.58 6.92 8.19
CA VAL A 311 15.30 8.03 7.57
C VAL A 311 14.71 9.35 8.07
N ASN A 312 15.57 10.28 8.49
CA ASN A 312 15.13 11.58 8.99
C ASN A 312 14.66 12.48 7.83
N GLY A 313 13.56 13.22 8.01
CA GLY A 313 13.05 14.18 7.03
C GLY A 313 14.08 15.21 6.56
N ARG A 314 15.05 15.64 7.39
CA ARG A 314 16.14 16.53 6.95
C ARG A 314 17.07 15.87 5.93
N GLN A 315 17.37 14.58 6.11
CA GLN A 315 18.17 13.81 5.16
C GLN A 315 17.41 13.64 3.84
N VAL A 316 16.11 13.35 3.92
CA VAL A 316 15.23 13.26 2.73
C VAL A 316 15.18 14.59 1.97
N LEU A 317 15.03 15.72 2.66
CA LEU A 317 15.04 17.04 2.00
C LEU A 317 16.40 17.38 1.37
N ARG A 318 17.52 16.97 1.99
CA ARG A 318 18.85 17.11 1.39
C ARG A 318 18.97 16.28 0.12
N LEU A 319 18.45 15.05 0.14
CA LEU A 319 18.39 14.20 -1.05
C LEU A 319 17.54 14.83 -2.17
N TYR A 320 16.39 15.42 -1.83
CA TYR A 320 15.55 16.12 -2.81
C TYR A 320 16.24 17.34 -3.42
N GLN A 321 17.05 18.05 -2.63
CA GLN A 321 17.85 19.14 -3.17
C GLN A 321 18.87 18.63 -4.21
N LEU A 322 19.57 17.52 -3.95
CA LEU A 322 20.51 16.94 -4.91
C LEU A 322 19.79 16.45 -6.18
N ILE A 323 18.60 15.87 -6.03
CA ILE A 323 17.76 15.47 -7.17
C ILE A 323 17.39 16.68 -8.02
N LEU A 324 16.99 17.80 -7.42
CA LEU A 324 16.70 19.04 -8.16
C LEU A 324 17.94 19.62 -8.81
N GLU A 325 19.10 19.58 -8.16
CA GLU A 325 20.38 20.01 -8.75
C GLU A 325 20.80 19.15 -9.95
N ALA A 326 20.39 17.88 -9.97
CA ALA A 326 20.60 16.95 -11.08
C ALA A 326 19.67 17.22 -12.27
N LYS A 327 18.49 17.82 -12.06
CA LYS A 327 17.58 18.24 -13.12
C LYS A 327 18.04 19.59 -13.69
N ALA A 328 18.90 19.57 -14.70
CA ALA A 328 19.61 20.73 -15.24
C ALA A 328 18.76 21.68 -16.12
N GLY A 329 17.43 21.72 -15.94
CA GLY A 329 16.51 22.48 -16.80
C GLY A 329 16.24 21.79 -18.14
N ALA A 330 15.27 22.32 -18.91
CA ALA A 330 14.86 21.69 -20.17
C ALA A 330 16.02 21.67 -21.18
N PRO A 331 16.33 20.51 -21.80
CA PRO A 331 17.38 20.45 -22.81
C PRO A 331 17.04 21.33 -24.02
N ALA A 332 18.05 21.67 -24.82
CA ALA A 332 17.82 22.23 -26.14
C ALA A 332 17.22 21.13 -27.05
N ILE A 333 15.91 20.90 -26.92
CA ILE A 333 15.25 19.74 -27.53
C ILE A 333 15.30 19.85 -29.06
N GLN A 334 16.03 18.94 -29.70
CA GLN A 334 15.95 18.69 -31.15
C GLN A 334 14.96 17.55 -31.48
N ALA A 335 14.72 16.62 -30.55
CA ALA A 335 13.79 15.48 -30.67
C ALA A 335 13.28 15.02 -29.28
N PRO A 336 12.09 14.39 -29.17
CA PRO A 336 11.60 13.82 -27.91
C PRO A 336 12.52 12.71 -27.40
N PRO A 337 12.79 12.63 -26.08
CA PRO A 337 13.66 11.60 -25.51
C PRO A 337 13.05 10.21 -25.69
N GLU A 338 13.90 9.21 -25.92
CA GLU A 338 13.46 7.82 -26.05
C GLU A 338 12.99 7.27 -24.69
N LEU A 339 11.83 6.60 -24.69
CA LEU A 339 11.27 5.93 -23.52
C LEU A 339 11.29 4.42 -23.72
N ILE A 340 11.83 3.71 -22.74
CA ILE A 340 11.88 2.24 -22.70
C ILE A 340 11.14 1.73 -21.46
N PRO A 341 10.65 0.48 -21.44
CA PRO A 341 10.12 -0.11 -20.23
C PRO A 341 11.15 -0.08 -19.10
N LEU A 342 10.72 0.28 -17.89
CA LEU A 342 11.55 0.19 -16.69
C LEU A 342 11.87 -1.30 -16.45
N GLU A 343 13.12 -1.68 -16.64
CA GLU A 343 13.57 -3.05 -16.40
C GLU A 343 13.44 -3.40 -14.91
N MET A 344 12.90 -4.59 -14.64
CA MET A 344 12.93 -5.16 -13.29
C MET A 344 14.22 -5.92 -13.10
N ASP A 345 14.77 -5.91 -11.89
CA ASP A 345 15.98 -6.67 -11.60
C ASP A 345 15.79 -8.16 -11.97
N THR A 346 16.69 -8.69 -12.78
CA THR A 346 16.67 -10.07 -13.29
C THR A 346 16.59 -11.13 -12.18
N GLY A 347 17.08 -10.82 -10.97
CA GLY A 347 16.94 -11.68 -9.79
C GLY A 347 15.49 -11.83 -9.31
N GLU A 348 14.69 -10.76 -9.36
CA GLU A 348 13.26 -10.80 -9.01
C GLU A 348 12.47 -11.60 -10.04
N MET A 349 12.81 -11.50 -11.33
CA MET A 349 12.16 -12.26 -12.39
C MET A 349 12.37 -13.78 -12.23
N GLN A 350 13.61 -14.21 -11.94
CA GLN A 350 13.89 -15.63 -11.68
C GLN A 350 13.21 -16.13 -10.40
N PHE A 351 13.18 -15.32 -9.35
CA PHE A 351 12.44 -15.64 -8.13
C PHE A 351 10.94 -15.86 -8.41
N MET A 352 10.30 -14.96 -9.15
CA MET A 352 8.87 -15.10 -9.48
C MET A 352 8.56 -16.30 -10.35
N LEU A 353 9.39 -16.58 -11.37
CA LEU A 353 9.26 -17.74 -12.23
C LEU A 353 9.40 -19.05 -11.45
N HIS A 354 10.35 -19.11 -10.50
CA HIS A 354 10.53 -20.27 -9.62
C HIS A 354 9.32 -20.52 -8.72
N HIS A 355 8.72 -19.45 -8.18
CA HIS A 355 7.63 -19.56 -7.21
C HIS A 355 6.24 -19.67 -7.85
N TYR A 356 6.04 -19.24 -9.10
CA TYR A 356 4.77 -19.37 -9.81
C TYR A 356 4.25 -20.81 -9.87
N ARG A 357 5.08 -21.75 -10.35
CA ARG A 357 4.71 -23.17 -10.45
C ARG A 357 4.37 -23.76 -9.08
N SER A 358 5.13 -23.36 -8.06
CA SER A 358 4.88 -23.76 -6.68
C SER A 358 3.50 -23.29 -6.23
N PHE A 359 3.19 -21.99 -6.35
CA PHE A 359 1.93 -21.42 -5.89
C PHE A 359 0.71 -21.94 -6.65
N HIS A 360 0.82 -22.15 -7.96
CA HIS A 360 -0.27 -22.70 -8.76
C HIS A 360 -0.66 -24.13 -8.33
N LEU A 361 0.34 -25.02 -8.19
CA LEU A 361 0.11 -26.40 -7.74
C LEU A 361 -0.45 -26.45 -6.30
N LYS A 362 0.07 -25.58 -5.44
CA LYS A 362 -0.35 -25.42 -4.04
C LYS A 362 -1.79 -24.91 -3.91
N ALA A 363 -2.19 -23.91 -4.70
CA ALA A 363 -3.57 -23.42 -4.73
C ALA A 363 -4.54 -24.51 -5.18
N ARG A 364 -4.19 -25.27 -6.24
CA ARG A 364 -5.05 -26.34 -6.75
C ARG A 364 -5.19 -27.50 -5.76
N ALA A 365 -4.12 -27.84 -5.04
CA ALA A 365 -4.18 -28.86 -3.99
C ALA A 365 -5.16 -28.47 -2.86
N LEU A 366 -5.11 -27.21 -2.40
CA LEU A 366 -6.02 -26.71 -1.36
C LEU A 366 -7.48 -26.64 -1.83
N GLU A 367 -7.73 -26.24 -3.08
CA GLU A 367 -9.08 -26.29 -3.67
C GLU A 367 -9.62 -27.71 -3.76
N MET A 368 -8.79 -28.69 -4.11
CA MET A 368 -9.23 -30.08 -4.16
C MET A 368 -9.56 -30.64 -2.77
N ILE A 369 -8.85 -30.20 -1.74
CA ILE A 369 -9.16 -30.51 -0.34
C ILE A 369 -10.54 -29.94 0.05
N GLU A 370 -10.84 -28.71 -0.39
CA GLU A 370 -12.13 -28.02 -0.19
C GLU A 370 -13.26 -28.71 -0.99
N GLU A 371 -13.07 -28.94 -2.30
CA GLU A 371 -14.05 -29.52 -3.24
C GLU A 371 -14.44 -30.97 -2.91
N LYS A 372 -13.50 -31.77 -2.38
CA LYS A 372 -13.71 -33.20 -2.13
C LYS A 372 -13.96 -33.55 -0.66
N HIS A 373 -14.15 -32.55 0.21
CA HIS A 373 -14.36 -32.73 1.65
C HIS A 373 -13.33 -33.69 2.28
N TRP A 374 -12.06 -33.62 1.83
CA TRP A 374 -11.00 -34.57 2.23
C TRP A 374 -10.60 -34.51 3.71
N LEU A 375 -11.25 -33.60 4.45
CA LEU A 375 -11.10 -33.38 5.88
C LEU A 375 -12.25 -33.99 6.70
N GLU A 376 -13.22 -34.66 6.08
CA GLU A 376 -14.17 -35.49 6.83
C GLU A 376 -13.50 -36.77 7.37
N PRO A 377 -13.80 -37.18 8.61
CA PRO A 377 -13.23 -38.40 9.16
C PRO A 377 -13.84 -39.61 8.46
N LEU A 378 -12.97 -40.52 7.96
CA LEU A 378 -13.37 -41.90 7.73
C LEU A 378 -13.85 -42.48 9.07
N SER A 379 -15.02 -43.15 9.05
CA SER A 379 -15.72 -43.66 10.22
C SER A 379 -14.78 -44.34 11.22
N ALA A 380 -14.95 -44.00 12.50
CA ALA A 380 -14.16 -44.47 13.61
C ALA A 380 -14.11 -46.00 13.71
N SER A 381 -13.09 -46.62 13.13
CA SER A 381 -12.67 -47.96 13.53
C SER A 381 -11.17 -48.14 13.34
N ASN A 382 -10.53 -48.40 14.48
CA ASN A 382 -9.15 -48.85 14.72
C ASN A 382 -8.06 -47.79 14.74
N SER A 383 -7.73 -47.41 15.99
CA SER A 383 -6.41 -47.04 16.50
C SER A 383 -5.37 -46.68 15.44
N SER A 384 -5.35 -45.42 15.04
CA SER A 384 -4.20 -44.85 14.33
C SER A 384 -3.65 -43.74 15.19
N SER A 385 -2.33 -43.72 15.41
CA SER A 385 -1.68 -42.60 16.07
C SER A 385 -1.87 -41.33 15.23
N PRO A 386 -1.80 -40.11 15.80
CA PRO A 386 -1.81 -38.87 15.01
C PRO A 386 -0.76 -38.87 13.89
N LYS A 387 0.33 -39.61 14.07
CA LYS A 387 1.39 -39.85 13.07
C LYS A 387 0.88 -40.64 11.87
N ASP A 388 -0.02 -41.61 12.05
CA ASP A 388 -0.62 -42.39 10.97
C ASP A 388 -1.69 -41.60 10.20
N LEU A 389 -2.42 -40.72 10.88
CA LEU A 389 -3.32 -39.76 10.23
C LEU A 389 -2.50 -38.71 9.44
N LEU A 390 -1.39 -38.23 10.02
CA LEU A 390 -0.42 -37.34 9.37
C LEU A 390 0.20 -37.95 8.13
N VAL A 391 0.73 -39.18 8.24
CA VAL A 391 1.34 -39.88 7.12
C VAL A 391 0.31 -40.10 6.02
N ARG A 392 -0.98 -40.27 6.35
CA ARG A 392 -2.05 -40.40 5.36
C ARG A 392 -2.51 -39.07 4.74
N ILE A 393 -2.52 -37.96 5.49
CA ILE A 393 -2.80 -36.61 4.95
C ILE A 393 -1.63 -36.17 4.06
N VAL A 394 -0.39 -36.29 4.55
CA VAL A 394 0.84 -35.99 3.80
C VAL A 394 1.03 -36.96 2.62
N HIS A 395 0.69 -38.25 2.74
CA HIS A 395 0.67 -39.14 1.56
C HIS A 395 -0.42 -38.76 0.59
N ARG A 396 -1.60 -38.32 1.04
CA ARG A 396 -2.66 -37.85 0.14
C ARG A 396 -2.30 -36.54 -0.54
N ASP A 397 -1.53 -35.66 0.12
CA ASP A 397 -0.95 -34.45 -0.47
C ASP A 397 0.13 -34.80 -1.50
N ALA A 398 1.03 -35.73 -1.19
CA ALA A 398 2.04 -36.22 -2.12
C ALA A 398 1.43 -36.96 -3.31
N ILE A 399 0.40 -37.78 -3.07
CA ILE A 399 -0.38 -38.47 -4.12
C ILE A 399 -1.21 -37.47 -4.92
N ALA A 400 -1.79 -36.44 -4.32
CA ALA A 400 -2.49 -35.37 -5.05
C ALA A 400 -1.52 -34.55 -5.90
N LEU A 401 -0.32 -34.26 -5.41
CA LEU A 401 0.77 -33.61 -6.15
C LEU A 401 1.28 -34.50 -7.30
N ASP A 402 1.49 -35.80 -7.09
CA ASP A 402 1.87 -36.76 -8.14
C ASP A 402 0.75 -36.98 -9.18
N ILE A 403 -0.51 -37.03 -8.72
CA ILE A 403 -1.69 -37.10 -9.60
C ILE A 403 -1.85 -35.79 -10.38
N LEU A 404 -1.64 -34.63 -9.78
CA LEU A 404 -1.66 -33.33 -10.47
C LEU A 404 -0.50 -33.20 -11.48
N GLN A 405 0.70 -33.65 -11.11
CA GLN A 405 1.85 -33.69 -12.02
C GLN A 405 1.64 -34.66 -13.21
N SER A 406 0.84 -35.72 -13.03
CA SER A 406 0.52 -36.69 -14.09
C SER A 406 -0.76 -36.37 -14.88
N GLN A 407 -1.64 -35.49 -14.37
CA GLN A 407 -2.88 -35.07 -15.03
C GLN A 407 -2.79 -33.72 -15.74
N ILE A 408 -1.77 -32.90 -15.45
CA ILE A 408 -1.46 -31.71 -16.26
C ILE A 408 -0.68 -32.19 -17.49
N PRO A 409 -1.23 -32.10 -18.71
CA PRO A 409 -0.53 -32.58 -19.90
C PRO A 409 0.81 -31.84 -20.06
N PRO A 410 1.94 -32.52 -20.31
CA PRO A 410 3.20 -31.86 -20.63
C PRO A 410 3.06 -30.84 -21.77
N ALA A 411 2.10 -31.06 -22.67
CA ALA A 411 1.82 -30.25 -23.83
C ALA A 411 1.19 -28.87 -23.54
N GLU A 412 0.37 -28.70 -22.49
CA GLU A 412 -0.22 -27.39 -22.16
C GLU A 412 0.82 -26.40 -21.65
N THR A 413 1.88 -26.89 -21.00
CA THR A 413 3.01 -26.04 -20.61
C THR A 413 4.02 -25.88 -21.75
N ALA A 414 4.36 -26.91 -22.52
CA ALA A 414 5.39 -26.79 -23.56
C ALA A 414 5.01 -25.81 -24.68
N ALA A 415 3.75 -25.80 -25.14
CA ALA A 415 3.29 -24.91 -26.21
C ALA A 415 3.20 -23.44 -25.74
N GLU A 416 2.70 -23.18 -24.52
CA GLU A 416 2.71 -21.84 -23.91
C GLU A 416 4.14 -21.34 -23.67
N TRP A 417 5.06 -22.23 -23.27
CA TRP A 417 6.48 -21.91 -23.08
C TRP A 417 7.21 -21.61 -24.40
N GLU A 418 6.91 -22.33 -25.48
CA GLU A 418 7.46 -22.07 -26.81
C GLU A 418 6.87 -20.80 -27.45
N GLN A 419 5.65 -20.43 -27.08
CA GLN A 419 5.03 -19.17 -27.48
C GLN A 419 5.57 -17.98 -26.65
N ALA A 420 5.85 -18.18 -25.36
CA ALA A 420 6.45 -17.19 -24.47
C ALA A 420 7.95 -16.95 -24.75
N SER A 421 8.70 -17.97 -25.17
CA SER A 421 10.12 -17.82 -25.56
C SER A 421 10.32 -17.02 -26.86
N ARG A 422 9.23 -16.72 -27.59
CA ARG A 422 9.20 -15.87 -28.79
C ARG A 422 8.78 -14.42 -28.49
N LEU A 423 8.44 -14.09 -27.24
CA LEU A 423 8.10 -12.73 -26.78
C LEU A 423 9.36 -11.99 -26.31
N SER A 424 9.34 -10.66 -26.32
CA SER A 424 10.44 -9.86 -25.75
C SER A 424 10.59 -10.12 -24.25
N SER A 425 11.81 -9.99 -23.69
CA SER A 425 12.07 -10.22 -22.25
C SER A 425 11.11 -9.43 -21.34
N ALA A 426 10.73 -8.22 -21.74
CA ALA A 426 9.79 -7.37 -21.03
C ALA A 426 8.33 -7.90 -21.07
N ASP A 427 7.90 -8.53 -22.16
CA ASP A 427 6.56 -9.12 -22.28
C ASP A 427 6.44 -10.43 -21.50
N VAL A 428 7.52 -11.21 -21.44
CA VAL A 428 7.62 -12.43 -20.62
C VAL A 428 7.54 -12.06 -19.14
N SER A 429 8.30 -11.05 -18.67
CA SER A 429 8.21 -10.57 -17.27
C SER A 429 6.79 -10.17 -16.88
N ARG A 430 6.05 -9.54 -17.80
CA ARG A 430 4.70 -9.02 -17.57
C ARG A 430 3.63 -10.10 -17.49
N LEU A 431 3.64 -11.05 -18.44
CA LEU A 431 2.71 -12.18 -18.40
C LEU A 431 2.92 -13.03 -17.15
N TRP A 432 4.18 -13.28 -16.80
CA TRP A 432 4.53 -14.12 -15.66
C TRP A 432 4.37 -13.41 -14.31
N LEU A 433 4.65 -12.10 -14.19
CA LEU A 433 4.33 -11.31 -12.98
C LEU A 433 2.83 -11.31 -12.75
N ARG A 434 2.02 -11.01 -13.77
CA ARG A 434 0.56 -11.00 -13.63
C ARG A 434 0.03 -12.38 -13.24
N ARG A 435 0.44 -13.44 -13.95
CA ARG A 435 0.02 -14.81 -13.60
C ARG A 435 0.53 -15.22 -12.21
N TYR A 436 1.73 -14.80 -11.81
CA TYR A 436 2.26 -14.98 -10.45
C TYR A 436 1.40 -14.30 -9.39
N MET A 437 1.06 -13.03 -9.59
CA MET A 437 0.16 -12.31 -8.69
C MET A 437 -1.20 -13.00 -8.63
N GLU A 438 -1.82 -13.34 -9.76
CA GLU A 438 -3.12 -14.03 -9.82
C GLU A 438 -3.11 -15.38 -9.09
N GLN A 439 -2.08 -16.22 -9.28
CA GLN A 439 -2.00 -17.52 -8.58
C GLN A 439 -1.66 -17.37 -7.10
N ARG A 440 -0.85 -16.36 -6.75
CA ARG A 440 -0.54 -16.02 -5.36
C ARG A 440 -1.78 -15.51 -4.63
N GLU A 441 -2.58 -14.64 -5.27
CA GLU A 441 -3.86 -14.15 -4.77
C GLU A 441 -4.88 -15.27 -4.60
N ARG A 442 -4.97 -16.16 -5.60
CA ARG A 442 -5.80 -17.36 -5.53
C ARG A 442 -5.43 -18.19 -4.30
N LEU A 443 -4.15 -18.52 -4.12
CA LEU A 443 -3.64 -19.24 -2.96
C LEU A 443 -4.00 -18.54 -1.63
N TYR A 444 -3.73 -17.24 -1.52
CA TYR A 444 -4.01 -16.48 -0.31
C TYR A 444 -5.51 -16.40 0.02
N SER A 445 -6.36 -16.24 -0.99
CA SER A 445 -7.82 -16.22 -0.81
C SER A 445 -8.32 -17.55 -0.24
N ILE A 446 -7.77 -18.68 -0.69
CA ILE A 446 -8.11 -20.01 -0.19
C ILE A 446 -7.64 -20.15 1.26
N LEU A 447 -6.40 -19.76 1.56
CA LEU A 447 -5.86 -19.80 2.92
C LEU A 447 -6.66 -18.92 3.90
N GLN A 448 -7.13 -17.74 3.46
CA GLN A 448 -7.95 -16.84 4.27
C GLN A 448 -9.36 -17.40 4.51
N ARG A 449 -9.97 -18.07 3.52
CA ARG A 449 -11.25 -18.77 3.72
C ARG A 449 -11.10 -19.94 4.69
N LEU A 450 -10.05 -20.76 4.52
CA LEU A 450 -9.77 -21.89 5.41
C LEU A 450 -9.46 -21.42 6.84
N SER A 451 -8.78 -20.28 7.02
CA SER A 451 -8.48 -19.74 8.36
C SER A 451 -9.69 -19.12 9.07
N THR A 452 -10.76 -18.77 8.35
CA THR A 452 -11.98 -18.18 8.92
C THR A 452 -13.11 -19.19 9.12
N GLN A 453 -13.01 -20.39 8.54
CA GLN A 453 -13.87 -21.51 8.91
C GLN A 453 -13.65 -21.93 10.37
N ASP A 454 -14.71 -22.42 11.01
CA ASP A 454 -14.68 -22.92 12.38
C ASP A 454 -14.44 -24.44 12.36
N TRP A 455 -13.29 -24.86 12.85
CA TRP A 455 -12.86 -26.25 12.84
C TRP A 455 -12.91 -26.72 14.30
N GLU A 456 -14.10 -27.07 14.80
CA GLU A 456 -14.40 -27.34 16.23
C GLU A 456 -13.68 -28.58 16.83
N ARG A 457 -12.57 -29.08 16.26
CA ARG A 457 -11.93 -30.32 16.73
C ARG A 457 -10.49 -30.12 17.13
N THR A 458 -10.20 -30.60 18.33
CA THR A 458 -8.88 -30.67 18.97
C THR A 458 -8.44 -32.13 19.11
N TYR A 459 -7.13 -32.36 19.19
CA TYR A 459 -6.55 -33.65 19.51
C TYR A 459 -5.41 -33.52 20.52
N LEU A 460 -5.24 -34.54 21.36
CA LEU A 460 -4.21 -34.58 22.40
C LEU A 460 -2.87 -35.04 21.82
N TRP A 461 -1.84 -34.19 21.91
CA TRP A 461 -0.45 -34.49 21.54
C TRP A 461 0.48 -34.16 22.70
N ASN A 462 1.25 -35.16 23.17
CA ASN A 462 2.15 -35.04 24.33
C ASN A 462 1.47 -34.41 25.56
N GLY A 463 0.21 -34.75 25.81
CA GLY A 463 -0.58 -34.24 26.94
C GLY A 463 -1.12 -32.82 26.76
N ARG A 464 -1.03 -32.22 25.56
CA ARG A 464 -1.61 -30.91 25.23
C ARG A 464 -2.66 -31.04 24.14
N GLU A 465 -3.79 -30.36 24.28
CA GLU A 465 -4.77 -30.22 23.21
C GLU A 465 -4.22 -29.33 22.10
N ILE A 466 -4.39 -29.76 20.85
CA ILE A 466 -4.02 -29.02 19.66
C ILE A 466 -5.21 -29.00 18.71
N SER A 467 -5.63 -27.81 18.28
CA SER A 467 -6.66 -27.64 17.27
C SER A 467 -6.16 -28.10 15.89
N VAL A 468 -7.03 -28.79 15.15
CA VAL A 468 -6.76 -29.20 13.75
C VAL A 468 -6.37 -28.01 12.90
N LYS A 469 -7.04 -26.87 13.13
CA LYS A 469 -6.80 -25.58 12.47
C LYS A 469 -5.40 -25.08 12.76
N THR A 470 -5.00 -25.03 14.04
CA THR A 470 -3.70 -24.52 14.47
C THR A 470 -2.57 -25.38 13.92
N TYR A 471 -2.74 -26.71 13.88
CA TYR A 471 -1.73 -27.61 13.32
C TYR A 471 -1.64 -27.55 11.78
N PHE A 472 -2.78 -27.52 11.09
CA PHE A 472 -2.83 -27.39 9.63
C PHE A 472 -2.20 -26.08 9.18
N LEU A 473 -2.60 -24.95 9.77
CA LEU A 473 -2.00 -23.65 9.52
C LEU A 473 -0.50 -23.68 9.83
N THR A 474 -0.07 -24.22 10.97
CA THR A 474 1.36 -24.22 11.33
C THR A 474 2.20 -25.00 10.31
N ASN A 475 1.80 -26.21 9.89
CA ASN A 475 2.65 -27.06 9.04
C ASN A 475 2.50 -26.75 7.55
N VAL A 476 1.29 -26.44 7.07
CA VAL A 476 1.07 -26.02 5.69
C VAL A 476 1.67 -24.63 5.44
N LEU A 477 1.79 -23.76 6.44
CA LEU A 477 2.47 -22.47 6.25
C LEU A 477 4.01 -22.59 6.33
N LEU A 478 4.53 -23.49 7.17
CA LEU A 478 5.97 -23.73 7.33
C LEU A 478 6.60 -24.41 6.10
N ASP A 479 5.94 -25.42 5.52
CA ASP A 479 6.45 -26.10 4.31
C ASP A 479 6.36 -25.25 3.05
N TYR A 480 5.60 -24.15 3.08
CA TYR A 480 5.28 -23.40 1.86
C TYR A 480 6.19 -22.20 1.62
N GLN A 481 7.16 -21.92 2.51
CA GLN A 481 8.06 -20.75 2.49
C GLN A 481 7.32 -19.45 2.15
N LEU A 482 6.11 -19.30 2.69
CA LEU A 482 5.35 -18.08 2.54
C LEU A 482 6.09 -16.95 3.25
N SER A 483 6.01 -15.74 2.69
CA SER A 483 6.83 -14.61 3.11
C SER A 483 6.83 -14.44 4.63
N GLU A 484 7.99 -14.09 5.18
CA GLU A 484 8.26 -13.91 6.62
C GLU A 484 7.18 -13.11 7.40
N PRO A 485 6.48 -12.11 6.81
CA PRO A 485 5.32 -11.45 7.43
C PRO A 485 4.11 -12.36 7.73
N LEU A 486 3.83 -13.36 6.90
CA LEU A 486 2.76 -14.33 7.15
C LEU A 486 3.13 -15.26 8.31
N LEU A 487 4.38 -15.75 8.32
CA LEU A 487 4.92 -16.52 9.43
C LEU A 487 4.75 -15.76 10.75
N ARG A 488 5.05 -14.46 10.78
CA ARG A 488 4.85 -13.60 11.97
C ARG A 488 3.37 -13.39 12.31
N PHE A 489 2.47 -13.20 11.33
CA PHE A 489 1.04 -13.06 11.56
C PHE A 489 0.43 -14.32 12.22
N PHE A 490 0.85 -15.50 11.79
CA PHE A 490 0.38 -16.77 12.34
C PHE A 490 1.09 -17.17 13.64
N GLN A 491 2.36 -16.80 13.82
CA GLN A 491 3.05 -16.93 15.12
C GLN A 491 2.32 -16.11 16.20
N ALA A 492 1.87 -14.90 15.87
CA ALA A 492 1.11 -14.05 16.78
C ALA A 492 -0.28 -14.61 17.11
N HIS A 493 -0.92 -15.37 16.20
CA HIS A 493 -2.16 -16.10 16.50
C HIS A 493 -1.91 -17.33 17.40
N LYS A 494 -0.80 -18.04 17.18
CA LYS A 494 -0.38 -19.17 18.01
C LYS A 494 -0.10 -18.75 19.46
N ASP A 495 0.47 -17.57 19.67
CA ASP A 495 0.71 -17.03 21.01
C ASP A 495 -0.58 -16.53 21.70
N ALA A 496 -1.60 -16.16 20.91
CA ALA A 496 -2.91 -15.73 21.42
C ALA A 496 -3.83 -16.88 21.86
N GLU A 497 -3.64 -18.10 21.32
CA GLU A 497 -4.34 -19.32 21.77
C GLU A 497 -3.60 -20.03 22.93
N ALA A 498 -2.38 -19.63 23.25
CA ALA A 498 -1.55 -20.20 24.32
C ALA A 498 -1.67 -19.46 25.67
N HIS A 499 -2.59 -18.49 25.78
CA HIS A 499 -3.04 -17.82 26.99
C HIS A 499 -4.55 -18.05 27.16
#